data_AF-A0AAN1CY27-F1
#
_entry.id   AF-A0AAN1CY27-F1
#
_cell.length_a   1.000
_cell.length_b   1.000
_cell.length_c   1.000
_cell.angle_alpha   90.00
_cell.angle_beta   90.00
_cell.angle_gamma   90.00
#
_symmetry.space_group_name_H-M   'P 1'
#
loop_
_entity.id
_entity.type
_entity.pdbx_description
1 polymer ?
#
loop_
_entity_poly.entity_id
_entity_poly.type
_entity_poly.pdbx_seq_one_letter_code
_entity_poly.pdbx_strand_id
1 'polypeptide(L)' 'MKKTVRILTTNGYDLTVTGSLAIAEHLLNSHSAAGVYTPSKLMGADFVTQLPGCSTFQFEK' A
#
# COMPACT_ATOMS: atom_id res chain seq x y z
N MET A 1 20.91 -8.37 13.07
CA MET A 1 21.40 -7.70 11.84
C MET A 1 20.34 -6.70 11.41
N LYS A 2 20.69 -5.41 11.30
CA LYS A 2 19.75 -4.35 10.87
C LYS A 2 19.66 -4.37 9.35
N LYS A 3 18.45 -4.30 8.80
CA LYS A 3 18.20 -4.09 7.37
C LYS A 3 17.46 -2.76 7.22
N THR A 4 17.87 -1.95 6.25
CA THR A 4 17.16 -0.71 5.89
C THR A 4 16.52 -0.90 4.52
N VAL A 5 15.27 -0.46 4.40
CA VAL A 5 14.53 -0.43 3.14
C VAL A 5 14.05 0.98 2.90
N ARG A 6 14.12 1.45 1.66
CA ARG A 6 13.59 2.73 1.22
C ARG A 6 12.53 2.54 0.15
N ILE A 7 11.59 3.48 0.12
CA ILE A 7 10.52 3.56 -0.86
C ILE A 7 10.37 5.03 -1.20
N LEU A 8 10.24 5.33 -2.49
CA LEU A 8 9.81 6.63 -2.96
C LEU A 8 8.29 6.61 -3.10
N THR A 9 7.61 7.63 -2.57
CA THR A 9 6.16 7.81 -2.72
C THR A 9 5.88 9.16 -3.37
N THR A 10 4.64 9.37 -3.79
CA THR A 10 4.11 10.72 -4.04
C THR A 10 4.06 11.51 -2.73
N ASN A 11 3.70 12.80 -2.80
CA ASN A 11 3.51 13.60 -1.58
C ASN A 11 2.43 12.96 -0.69
N GLY A 12 2.47 13.26 0.61
CA GLY A 12 1.61 12.58 1.59
C GLY A 12 0.11 12.73 1.34
N TYR A 13 -0.33 13.82 0.71
CA TYR A 13 -1.75 14.03 0.39
C TYR A 13 -2.19 13.14 -0.77
N ASP A 14 -1.43 13.15 -1.87
CA ASP A 14 -1.72 12.31 -3.03
C ASP A 14 -1.65 10.83 -2.67
N LEU A 15 -0.67 10.43 -1.86
CA LEU A 15 -0.54 9.06 -1.36
C LEU A 15 -1.76 8.65 -0.53
N THR A 16 -2.22 9.53 0.35
CA THR A 16 -3.37 9.25 1.23
C THR A 16 -4.66 9.09 0.42
N VAL A 17 -4.93 9.99 -0.52
CA VAL A 17 -6.12 9.92 -1.38
C VAL A 17 -6.09 8.68 -2.25
N THR A 18 -4.97 8.45 -2.94
CA THR A 18 -4.82 7.33 -3.89
C THR A 18 -4.92 5.98 -3.17
N GLY A 19 -4.26 5.84 -2.01
CA GLY A 19 -4.33 4.61 -1.22
C GLY A 19 -5.73 4.33 -0.69
N SER A 20 -6.45 5.36 -0.22
CA SER A 20 -7.82 5.21 0.28
C SER A 20 -8.80 4.80 -0.83
N LEU A 21 -8.68 5.42 -2.01
CA LEU A 21 -9.53 5.11 -3.16
C LEU A 21 -9.29 3.68 -3.67
N ALA A 22 -8.02 3.25 -3.76
CA ALA A 22 -7.69 1.89 -4.19
C ALA A 22 -8.25 0.82 -3.23
N ILE A 23 -8.23 1.05 -1.92
CA ILE A 23 -8.83 0.14 -0.94
C ILE A 23 -10.37 0.11 -1.08
N ALA A 24 -11.00 1.27 -1.23
CA ALA A 24 -12.45 1.34 -1.42
C ALA A 24 -12.88 0.60 -2.69
N GLU A 25 -12.15 0.81 -3.80
CA GLU A 25 -12.37 0.11 -5.07
C GLU A 25 -12.19 -1.41 -4.92
N HIS A 26 -11.16 -1.86 -4.20
CA HIS A 26 -10.97 -3.28 -3.91
C HIS A 26 -12.15 -3.87 -3.14
N LEU A 27 -12.65 -3.19 -2.10
CA LEU A 27 -13.78 -3.66 -1.30
C LEU A 27 -15.10 -3.67 -2.07
N LEU A 28 -15.29 -2.72 -2.99
CA LEU A 28 -16.49 -2.68 -3.83
C LEU A 28 -16.50 -3.81 -4.89
N ASN A 29 -15.32 -4.25 -5.34
CA ASN A 29 -15.19 -5.24 -6.41
C ASN A 29 -14.84 -6.66 -5.92
N SER A 30 -14.56 -6.86 -4.63
CA SER A 30 -14.15 -8.15 -4.08
C SER A 30 -14.99 -8.55 -2.86
N HIS A 31 -15.17 -9.86 -2.67
CA HIS A 31 -15.82 -10.40 -1.47
C HIS A 31 -14.74 -10.76 -0.45
N SER A 32 -14.24 -9.75 0.26
CA SER A 32 -13.43 -9.97 1.46
C SER A 32 -14.31 -10.39 2.63
N ALA A 33 -13.79 -11.23 3.53
CA ALA A 33 -14.51 -11.54 4.76
C ALA A 33 -14.80 -10.24 5.55
N ALA A 34 -15.95 -10.19 6.22
CA ALA A 34 -16.30 -9.04 7.04
C ALA A 34 -15.33 -8.92 8.23
N GLY A 35 -14.95 -7.69 8.59
CA GLY A 35 -14.07 -7.43 9.74
C GLY A 35 -13.28 -6.14 9.61
N VAL A 36 -12.34 -5.96 10.52
CA VAL A 36 -11.38 -4.86 10.51
C VAL A 36 -10.03 -5.34 10.01
N TYR A 37 -9.46 -4.63 9.04
CA TYR A 37 -8.21 -5.00 8.38
C TYR A 37 -7.25 -3.82 8.38
N THR A 38 -5.97 -4.11 8.59
CA THR A 38 -4.92 -3.19 8.17
C THR A 38 -4.78 -3.27 6.64
N PRO A 39 -4.30 -2.20 5.97
CA PRO A 39 -4.05 -2.23 4.53
C PRO A 39 -3.16 -3.41 4.12
N SER A 40 -2.11 -3.70 4.89
CA SER A 40 -1.19 -4.82 4.62
C SER A 40 -1.85 -6.20 4.68
N LYS A 41 -2.91 -6.37 5.48
CA LYS A 41 -3.65 -7.62 5.60
C LYS A 41 -4.70 -7.77 4.50
N LEU A 42 -5.32 -6.66 4.09
CA LEU A 42 -6.36 -6.65 3.05
C LEU A 42 -5.76 -6.69 1.64
N MET A 43 -4.75 -5.85 1.39
CA MET A 43 -4.19 -5.60 0.05
C MET A 43 -2.85 -6.30 -0.19
N GLY A 44 -2.22 -6.83 0.87
CA GLY A 44 -0.86 -7.36 0.83
C GLY A 44 0.19 -6.39 1.40
N ALA A 45 1.29 -6.94 1.91
CA ALA A 45 2.35 -6.17 2.56
C ALA A 45 3.10 -5.21 1.62
N ASP A 46 3.05 -5.46 0.32
CA ASP A 46 3.66 -4.68 -0.75
C ASP A 46 2.71 -3.66 -1.40
N PHE A 47 1.48 -3.51 -0.89
CA PHE A 47 0.43 -2.64 -1.47
C PHE A 47 0.92 -1.24 -1.87
N VAL A 48 1.71 -0.58 -1.03
CA VAL A 48 2.23 0.76 -1.33
C VAL A 48 3.05 0.81 -2.62
N THR A 49 3.74 -0.27 -2.99
CA THR A 49 4.55 -0.35 -4.21
C THR A 49 3.72 -0.50 -5.48
N GLN A 50 2.44 -0.85 -5.33
CA GLN A 50 1.50 -1.00 -6.44
C GLN A 50 0.75 0.32 -6.72
N LEU A 51 0.88 1.32 -5.84
CA LEU A 51 0.24 2.61 -6.02
C LEU A 51 0.96 3.45 -7.08
N PRO A 52 0.22 4.19 -7.93
CA PRO A 52 0.82 5.09 -8.92
C PRO A 52 1.85 6.04 -8.33
N GLY A 53 3.01 6.14 -8.98
CA GLY A 53 4.10 7.02 -8.56
C GLY A 53 4.89 6.55 -7.33
N CYS A 54 4.60 5.35 -6.81
CA CYS A 54 5.42 4.72 -5.77
C CYS A 54 6.46 3.77 -6.38
N SER A 55 7.62 3.63 -5.73
CA SER A 55 8.66 2.69 -6.14
C SER A 55 8.49 1.32 -5.51
N THR A 56 9.22 0.34 -6.03
CA THR A 56 9.47 -0.92 -5.31
C THR A 56 10.34 -0.69 -4.07
N PHE A 57 10.40 -1.69 -3.19
CA PHE A 57 11.29 -1.70 -2.03
C PHE A 57 12.76 -1.69 -2.46
N GLN A 58 13.52 -0.70 -2.00
CA GLN A 58 14.96 -0.56 -2.24
C GLN A 58 15.71 -0.95 -0.97
N PHE A 59 16.34 -2.13 -0.97
CA PHE A 59 17.11 -2.63 0.17
C PHE A 59 18.51 -2.02 0.15
N GLU A 60 18.92 -1.41 1.27
CA GLU A 60 20.31 -0.99 1.43
C GLU A 60 21.19 -2.23 1.62
N LYS A 61 22.41 -2.16 1.06
CA LYS A 61 23.44 -3.20 1.21
C LYS A 61 23.92 -3.33 2.65
#